data_AF-A0A7K5XFU9-F1
#
_entry.id   AF-A0A7K5XFU9-F1
#
_cell.length_a   1.000
_cell.length_b   1.000
_cell.length_c   1.000
_cell.angle_alpha   90.00
_cell.angle_beta   90.00
_cell.angle_gamma   90.00
#
_symmetry.space_group_name_H-M   'P 1'
#
loop_
_entity.id
_entity.type
_entity.pdbx_description
1 polymer ?
#
loop_
_entity_poly.entity_id
_entity_poly.type
_entity_poly.pdbx_seq_one_letter_code
_entity_poly.pdbx_strand_id
1 'polypeptide(L)'
;ELSLTLQELEVEVLDARMCNNSRFWNGEIAPTMICFQGLRRGSAPSKGDSGGPLVCGKRAAVAGVLSFSSKNPIDPFKPPVATSAVKHKKWIRKTLR
;
A
#
# COMPACT_ATOMS: atom_id res chain seq x y z
N GLU A 1 -7.92 17.56 -0.90
CA GLU A 1 -8.81 17.69 0.27
C GLU A 1 -9.08 16.30 0.84
N LEU A 2 -9.45 16.23 2.12
CA LEU A 2 -9.93 14.98 2.72
C LEU A 2 -11.39 14.76 2.30
N SER A 3 -11.75 13.52 2.01
CA SER A 3 -13.16 13.18 1.75
C SER A 3 -13.99 13.28 3.03
N LEU A 4 -15.24 13.75 2.92
CA LEU A 4 -16.19 13.79 4.04
C LEU A 4 -16.85 12.44 4.31
N THR A 5 -16.73 11.50 3.38
CA THR A 5 -17.30 10.15 3.46
C THR A 5 -16.23 9.10 3.23
N LEU A 6 -16.46 7.88 3.70
CA LEU A 6 -15.57 6.75 3.43
C LEU A 6 -15.54 6.46 1.92
N GLN A 7 -14.34 6.25 1.39
CA GLN A 7 -14.10 5.92 -0.02
C GLN A 7 -13.37 4.58 -0.12
N GLU A 8 -13.44 3.98 -1.30
CA GLU A 8 -12.70 2.77 -1.64
C GLU A 8 -11.96 2.91 -2.97
N LEU A 9 -10.91 2.12 -3.14
CA LEU A 9 -10.11 2.08 -4.35
C LEU A 9 -9.72 0.64 -4.66
N GLU A 10 -10.05 0.20 -5.88
CA GLU A 10 -9.59 -1.08 -6.40
C GLU A 10 -8.13 -0.96 -6.87
N VAL A 11 -7.30 -1.91 -6.42
CA VAL A 11 -5.84 -1.86 -6.60
C VAL A 11 -5.29 -3.22 -7.01
N GLU A 12 -4.10 -3.20 -7.60
CA GLU A 12 -3.29 -4.39 -7.83
C GLU A 12 -1.91 -4.28 -7.15
N VAL A 13 -1.40 -5.42 -6.69
CA VAL A 13 -0.06 -5.50 -6.09
C VAL A 13 1.00 -5.60 -7.18
N LEU A 14 2.04 -4.79 -7.06
CA LEU A 14 3.16 -4.76 -7.98
C LEU A 14 4.31 -5.66 -7.49
N ASP A 15 5.13 -6.15 -8.42
CA ASP A 15 6.35 -6.88 -8.08
C ASP A 15 7.33 -5.94 -7.35
N ALA A 16 7.80 -6.36 -6.17
CA ALA A 16 8.65 -5.52 -5.33
C ALA A 16 10.01 -5.23 -5.97
N ARG A 17 10.53 -6.10 -6.86
CA ARG A 17 11.78 -5.83 -7.60
C ARG A 17 11.55 -4.75 -8.63
N MET A 18 10.40 -4.76 -9.30
CA MET A 18 10.01 -3.68 -10.21
C MET A 18 9.95 -2.33 -9.46
N CYS A 19 9.30 -2.30 -8.29
CA CYS A 19 9.22 -1.09 -7.48
C CYS A 19 10.58 -0.65 -6.90
N ASN A 20 11.54 -1.56 -6.75
CA ASN A 20 12.90 -1.24 -6.31
C ASN A 20 13.86 -0.85 -7.44
N ASN A 21 13.43 -0.84 -8.71
CA ASN A 21 14.24 -0.30 -9.79
C ASN A 21 14.63 1.16 -9.53
N SER A 22 15.74 1.60 -10.12
CA SER A 22 16.29 2.95 -9.94
C SER A 22 15.36 4.08 -10.35
N ARG A 23 14.47 3.84 -11.32
CA ARG A 23 13.43 4.79 -11.73
C ARG A 23 12.29 4.90 -10.72
N PHE A 24 12.10 3.89 -9.89
CA PHE A 24 11.03 3.81 -8.91
C PHE A 24 11.56 4.19 -7.52
N TRP A 25 11.40 3.32 -6.51
CA TRP A 25 11.85 3.56 -5.15
C TRP A 25 13.32 3.27 -4.92
N ASN A 26 14.09 2.89 -5.96
CA ASN A 26 15.55 2.79 -5.91
C ASN A 26 16.09 2.01 -4.69
N GLY A 27 15.50 0.84 -4.42
CA GLY A 27 15.91 -0.04 -3.32
C GLY A 27 15.28 0.26 -1.96
N GLU A 28 14.42 1.28 -1.82
CA GLU A 28 13.82 1.66 -0.53
C GLU A 28 12.65 0.74 -0.08
N ILE A 29 12.12 -0.12 -0.95
CA ILE A 29 11.02 -1.03 -0.60
C ILE A 29 11.56 -2.27 0.08
N ALA A 30 11.33 -2.37 1.38
CA ALA A 30 11.75 -3.51 2.19
C ALA A 30 10.88 -4.77 1.94
N PRO A 31 11.37 -5.99 2.25
CA PRO A 31 10.58 -7.23 2.14
C PRO A 31 9.32 -7.30 3.02
N THR A 32 9.18 -6.37 3.97
CA THR A 32 8.02 -6.20 4.85
C THR A 32 6.99 -5.20 4.31
N MET A 33 7.24 -4.63 3.12
CA MET A 33 6.37 -3.66 2.45
C MET A 33 5.68 -4.28 1.22
N ILE A 34 4.61 -3.63 0.79
CA ILE A 34 3.79 -4.00 -0.36
C ILE A 34 3.69 -2.76 -1.24
N CYS A 35 4.15 -2.86 -2.47
CA CYS A 35 3.98 -1.85 -3.50
C CYS A 35 2.71 -2.15 -4.30
N PHE A 36 1.88 -1.16 -4.60
CA PHE A 36 0.62 -1.36 -5.31
C PHE A 36 0.26 -0.15 -6.18
N GLN A 37 -0.69 -0.33 -7.09
CA GLN A 37 -1.25 0.76 -7.89
C GLN A 37 -2.77 0.67 -7.99
N GLY A 38 -3.43 1.80 -8.18
CA GLY A 38 -4.86 1.83 -8.49
C GLY A 38 -5.13 1.34 -9.90
N LEU A 39 -6.22 0.58 -10.09
CA LEU A 39 -6.60 0.08 -11.41
C LEU A 39 -7.09 1.20 -12.35
N ARG A 40 -7.68 2.25 -11.79
CA ARG A 40 -8.10 3.42 -12.55
C ARG A 40 -6.93 4.39 -12.73
N ARG A 41 -6.71 4.87 -13.95
CA ARG A 41 -5.69 5.91 -14.20
C ARG A 41 -5.96 7.15 -13.34
N GLY A 42 -4.91 7.65 -12.70
CA GLY A 42 -4.99 8.83 -11.83
C GLY A 42 -5.70 8.59 -10.50
N SER A 43 -5.92 7.34 -10.09
CA SER A 43 -6.40 7.01 -8.75
C SER A 43 -5.27 6.51 -7.86
N ALA A 44 -5.13 7.12 -6.69
CA ALA A 44 -4.17 6.71 -5.68
C ALA A 44 -4.68 7.10 -4.29
N PRO A 45 -4.25 6.41 -3.23
CA PRO A 45 -4.42 6.89 -1.87
C PRO A 45 -3.73 8.24 -1.68
N SER A 46 -4.28 9.07 -0.81
CA SER A 46 -3.80 10.42 -0.53
C SER A 46 -3.52 10.61 0.97
N LYS A 47 -3.18 11.85 1.33
CA LYS A 47 -3.03 12.26 2.73
C LYS A 47 -4.31 11.91 3.49
N GLY A 48 -4.17 11.23 4.63
CA GLY A 48 -5.29 10.77 5.46
C GLY A 48 -5.59 9.28 5.35
N ASP A 49 -5.17 8.63 4.27
CA ASP A 49 -5.44 7.19 4.07
C ASP A 49 -4.40 6.27 4.76
N SER A 50 -3.28 6.84 5.23
CA SER A 50 -2.26 6.11 5.99
C SER A 50 -2.85 5.49 7.26
N GLY A 51 -2.57 4.22 7.52
CA GLY A 51 -3.21 3.42 8.56
C GLY A 51 -4.47 2.67 8.09
N GLY A 52 -5.02 3.01 6.92
CA GLY A 52 -6.15 2.30 6.31
C GLY A 52 -5.79 0.87 5.87
N PRO A 53 -6.77 -0.03 5.75
CA PRO A 53 -6.53 -1.41 5.38
C PRO A 53 -6.35 -1.58 3.86
N LEU A 54 -5.34 -2.37 3.47
CA LEU A 54 -5.25 -2.99 2.15
C LEU A 54 -5.83 -4.41 2.25
N VAL A 55 -6.93 -4.68 1.56
CA VAL A 55 -7.66 -5.95 1.62
C VAL A 55 -7.53 -6.71 0.30
N CYS A 56 -7.18 -7.99 0.35
CA CYS A 56 -6.97 -8.81 -0.86
C CYS A 56 -7.50 -10.25 -0.70
N GLY A 57 -7.64 -10.93 -1.84
CA GLY A 57 -7.96 -12.36 -1.94
C GLY A 57 -9.46 -12.67 -2.12
N LYS A 58 -9.77 -13.89 -2.58
CA LYS A 58 -11.16 -14.36 -2.79
C LYS A 58 -12.00 -14.29 -1.53
N ARG A 59 -11.38 -14.61 -0.40
CA ARG A 59 -11.92 -14.32 0.94
C ARG A 59 -11.21 -13.08 1.44
N ALA A 60 -11.95 -11.98 1.56
CA ALA A 60 -11.43 -10.70 1.98
C ALA A 60 -10.63 -10.83 3.29
N ALA A 61 -9.34 -10.48 3.22
CA ALA A 61 -8.44 -10.47 4.37
C ALA A 61 -7.49 -9.28 4.28
N VAL A 62 -7.12 -8.72 5.44
CA VAL A 62 -6.15 -7.62 5.51
C VAL A 62 -4.77 -8.14 5.11
N ALA A 63 -4.30 -7.70 3.95
CA ALA A 63 -2.97 -8.01 3.42
C ALA A 63 -1.92 -7.01 3.90
N GLY A 64 -2.32 -5.75 4.09
CA GLY A 64 -1.44 -4.68 4.54
C GLY A 64 -2.16 -3.49 5.14
N VAL A 65 -1.35 -2.53 5.57
CA VAL A 65 -1.78 -1.25 6.15
C VAL A 65 -1.11 -0.14 5.35
N LEU A 66 -1.89 0.75 4.75
CA LEU A 66 -1.36 1.85 3.94
C LEU A 66 -0.35 2.67 4.74
N SER A 67 0.78 3.03 4.11
CA SER A 67 1.86 3.71 4.82
C SER A 67 2.21 5.05 4.17
N PHE A 68 2.80 5.04 2.97
CA PHE A 68 3.30 6.25 2.32
C PHE A 68 3.17 6.20 0.79
N SER A 69 3.26 7.38 0.18
CA SER A 69 3.40 7.62 -1.25
C SER A 69 4.25 8.87 -1.45
N SER A 70 4.58 9.23 -2.70
CA SER A 70 5.29 10.49 -2.94
C SER A 70 4.40 11.72 -2.73
N LYS A 71 5.00 12.91 -2.80
CA LYS A 71 4.28 14.20 -2.77
C LYS A 71 3.21 14.29 -3.87
N ASN A 72 3.43 13.64 -5.02
CA ASN A 72 2.43 13.50 -6.06
C ASN A 72 1.82 12.09 -5.97
N PRO A 73 0.61 11.92 -5.44
CA PRO A 73 0.02 10.60 -5.19
C PRO A 73 -0.14 9.76 -6.45
N ILE A 74 -0.29 10.40 -7.61
CA ILE A 74 -0.53 9.75 -8.91
C ILE A 74 0.74 9.66 -9.78
N ASP A 75 1.91 9.88 -9.18
CA ASP A 75 3.19 9.69 -9.87
C ASP A 75 3.39 8.20 -10.24
N PRO A 76 3.45 7.85 -11.54
CA PRO A 76 3.59 6.46 -11.96
C PRO A 76 4.93 5.82 -11.54
N PHE A 77 5.94 6.63 -11.21
CA PHE A 77 7.25 6.15 -10.75
C PHE A 77 7.34 6.06 -9.23
N LYS A 78 6.36 6.56 -8.49
CA LYS A 78 6.31 6.46 -7.02
C LYS A 78 4.99 5.86 -6.55
N PRO A 79 4.72 4.60 -6.92
CA PRO A 79 3.51 3.91 -6.51
C PRO A 79 3.37 3.87 -4.98
N PRO A 80 2.14 3.93 -4.45
CA PRO A 80 1.89 3.87 -3.02
C PRO A 80 2.38 2.56 -2.39
N VAL A 81 2.72 2.65 -1.11
CA VAL A 81 3.34 1.57 -0.34
C VAL A 81 2.56 1.32 0.95
N ALA A 82 2.29 0.04 1.22
CA ALA A 82 1.67 -0.44 2.45
C ALA A 82 2.64 -1.32 3.23
N THR A 83 2.48 -1.37 4.55
CA THR A 83 3.16 -2.34 5.43
C THR A 83 2.44 -3.68 5.33
N SER A 84 3.17 -4.78 5.12
CA SER A 84 2.57 -6.12 5.03
C SER A 84 2.10 -6.61 6.41
N ALA A 85 0.79 -6.79 6.56
CA ALA A 85 0.20 -7.38 7.77
C ALA A 85 0.60 -8.86 7.92
N VAL A 86 0.76 -9.56 6.79
CA VAL A 86 1.17 -10.97 6.76
C VAL A 86 2.58 -11.15 7.35
N LYS A 87 3.54 -10.30 6.95
CA LYS A 87 4.91 -10.35 7.47
C LYS A 87 4.99 -10.01 8.96
N HIS A 88 4.05 -9.21 9.47
CA HIS A 88 3.97 -8.82 10.89
C HIS A 88 3.02 -9.68 11.73
N LYS A 89 2.40 -10.71 11.16
CA LYS A 89 1.38 -11.56 11.83
C LYS A 89 1.86 -12.13 13.17
N LYS A 90 3.13 -12.54 13.27
CA LYS A 90 3.71 -13.09 14.52
C LYS A 90 3.71 -12.04 15.64
N TRP A 91 4.12 -10.81 15.33
CA TRP A 91 4.12 -9.71 16.28
C TRP A 91 2.68 -9.35 16.69
N ILE A 92 1.75 -9.20 15.73
CA ILE A 92 0.34 -8.90 16.01
C ILE A 92 -0.26 -9.93 16.99
N ARG A 93 -0.06 -11.22 16.72
CA ARG A 93 -0.58 -12.30 17.59
C ARG A 93 0.06 -12.31 18.98
N LYS A 94 1.31 -11.84 19.10
CA LYS A 94 1.99 -11.73 20.40
C LYS A 94 1.43 -10.56 21.20
N THR A 95 1.15 -9.43 20.55
CA THR A 95 0.67 -8.18 21.18
C THR A 95 -0.79 -8.27 21.62
N LEU A 96 -1.62 -9.01 20.89
CA LEU A 96 -3.04 -9.21 21.22
C LEU A 96 -3.30 -10.26 22.31
N ARG A 97 -2.26 -10.92 22.81
CA ARG A 97 -2.31 -11.87 23.93
C ARG A 97 -1.88 -11.18 25.20
#